data_AF-A0AAU3Q0P6-F1
#
_entry.id   AF-A0AAU3Q0P6-F1
#
_cell.length_a   1.000
_cell.length_b   1.000
_cell.length_c   1.000
_cell.angle_alpha   90.00
_cell.angle_beta   90.00
_cell.angle_gamma   90.00
#
_symmetry.space_group_name_H-M   'P 1'
#
loop_
_entity.id
_entity.type
_entity.pdbx_description
1 polymer ?
#
loop_
_entity_poly.entity_id
_entity_poly.type
_entity_poly.pdbx_seq_one_letter_code
_entity_poly.pdbx_strand_id
1 'polypeptide(L)'
;MLKRHGYCLPIATTTPEAAFLVLRRRSDVATSFYAVKIFPESIAAALEEPEISAAVTGKFVLSTRTDEAFAQCLDLRVEPREKVLATPGFIELLTERVVAALDRTNSEFRQLRIVRGDAAVPVVTPEPFGSDRFHFEIKHRYSGDNA
;
A
#
# COMPACT_ATOMS: atom_id res chain seq x y z
N MET A 1 -12.96 2.72 29.36
CA MET A 1 -14.41 2.50 29.20
C MET A 1 -14.90 1.15 29.77
N LEU A 2 -14.19 0.02 29.57
CA LEU A 2 -14.61 -1.29 30.13
C LEU A 2 -14.37 -1.49 31.64
N LYS A 3 -13.32 -0.93 32.25
CA LYS A 3 -13.14 -0.97 33.72
C LYS A 3 -14.26 -0.28 34.51
N ARG A 4 -15.01 0.63 33.89
CA ARG A 4 -16.15 1.34 34.49
C ARG A 4 -17.42 0.48 34.62
N HIS A 5 -17.41 -0.71 34.03
CA HIS A 5 -18.49 -1.70 34.09
C HIS A 5 -18.09 -2.98 34.84
N GLY A 6 -17.05 -2.93 35.70
CA GLY A 6 -16.74 -4.01 36.65
C GLY A 6 -15.91 -5.18 36.12
N TYR A 7 -15.42 -5.14 34.88
CA TYR A 7 -14.61 -6.23 34.33
C TYR A 7 -13.15 -6.16 34.82
N CYS A 8 -12.83 -6.96 35.83
CA CYS A 8 -11.47 -7.35 36.19
C CYS A 8 -11.23 -8.78 35.70
N LEU A 9 -10.66 -8.93 34.50
CA LEU A 9 -10.30 -10.25 33.98
C LEU A 9 -8.77 -10.43 34.08
N PRO A 10 -8.27 -11.46 34.79
CA PRO A 10 -6.89 -11.87 34.67
C PRO A 10 -6.75 -12.58 33.33
N ILE A 11 -6.11 -11.94 32.36
CA ILE A 11 -5.92 -12.53 31.03
C ILE A 11 -4.75 -13.50 31.09
N ALA A 12 -5.04 -14.80 31.24
CA ALA A 12 -4.12 -15.87 30.90
C ALA A 12 -4.41 -16.31 29.45
N THR A 13 -3.65 -15.79 28.50
CA THR A 13 -3.80 -16.11 27.08
C THR A 13 -2.94 -17.32 26.74
N THR A 14 -3.46 -18.53 26.88
CA THR A 14 -3.16 -19.71 26.04
C THR A 14 -4.07 -20.87 26.48
N THR A 15 -5.29 -20.97 25.93
CA THR A 15 -6.04 -22.24 25.95
C THR A 15 -6.48 -22.61 24.52
N PRO A 16 -6.66 -23.91 24.21
CA PRO A 16 -7.07 -24.37 22.89
C PRO A 16 -8.42 -23.84 22.43
N GLU A 17 -9.29 -23.40 23.34
CA GLU A 17 -10.60 -22.82 23.03
C GLU A 17 -10.58 -21.29 22.85
N ALA A 18 -9.40 -20.65 22.92
CA ALA A 18 -9.30 -19.21 22.78
C ALA A 18 -9.66 -18.76 21.35
N ALA A 19 -10.73 -17.97 21.23
CA ALA A 19 -11.13 -17.30 19.99
C ALA A 19 -10.85 -15.80 20.05
N PHE A 20 -10.51 -15.20 18.91
CA PHE A 20 -10.37 -13.74 18.78
C PHE A 20 -11.48 -13.19 17.89
N LEU A 21 -11.99 -12.01 18.24
CA LEU A 21 -13.00 -11.28 17.47
C LEU A 21 -12.36 -10.02 16.88
N VAL A 22 -12.29 -9.93 15.55
CA VAL A 22 -11.78 -8.75 14.85
C VAL A 22 -12.95 -7.85 14.43
N LEU A 23 -13.16 -6.76 15.16
CA LEU A 23 -14.15 -5.72 14.83
C LEU A 23 -13.49 -4.54 14.13
N ARG A 24 -13.12 -4.72 12.85
CA ARG A 24 -12.87 -3.64 11.87
C ARG A 24 -12.65 -4.29 10.49
N ARG A 25 -13.16 -3.64 9.42
CA ARG A 25 -12.78 -4.00 8.04
C ARG A 25 -11.26 -3.94 7.96
N ARG A 26 -10.59 -4.96 7.40
CA ARG A 26 -9.14 -4.92 7.16
C ARG A 26 -8.80 -3.67 6.35
N SER A 27 -8.15 -2.72 6.99
CA SER A 27 -7.40 -1.63 6.36
C SER A 27 -6.08 -2.13 5.78
N ASP A 28 -5.78 -3.42 5.94
CA ASP A 28 -4.42 -3.99 5.89
C ASP A 28 -4.06 -4.50 4.47
N VAL A 29 -4.41 -3.74 3.43
CA VAL A 29 -3.99 -4.08 2.06
C VAL A 29 -2.52 -3.67 1.91
N ALA A 30 -1.61 -4.56 2.30
CA ALA A 30 -0.17 -4.35 2.15
C ALA A 30 0.39 -5.17 0.99
N THR A 31 1.32 -4.58 0.23
CA THR A 31 2.14 -5.31 -0.74
C THR A 31 3.33 -5.93 -0.03
N SER A 32 3.62 -7.20 -0.29
CA SER A 32 4.82 -7.87 0.22
C SER A 32 5.96 -7.80 -0.78
N PHE A 33 7.10 -7.25 -0.37
CA PHE A 33 8.30 -7.09 -1.18
C PHE A 33 9.52 -7.57 -0.40
N TYR A 34 10.12 -8.69 -0.80
CA TYR A 34 11.18 -9.39 -0.06
C TYR A 34 10.88 -9.53 1.44
N ALA A 35 9.66 -10.01 1.76
CA ALA A 35 9.10 -10.13 3.10
C ALA A 35 8.81 -8.80 3.85
N VAL A 36 9.22 -7.65 3.31
CA VAL A 36 8.82 -6.33 3.81
C VAL A 36 7.35 -6.08 3.48
N LYS A 37 6.59 -5.56 4.46
CA LYS A 37 5.22 -5.10 4.23
C LYS A 37 5.19 -3.62 3.90
N ILE A 38 4.68 -3.29 2.71
CA ILE A 38 4.49 -1.91 2.26
C ILE A 38 3.00 -1.59 2.29
N PHE A 39 2.64 -0.61 3.09
CA PHE A 39 1.26 -0.16 3.26
C PHE A 39 0.96 1.07 2.38
N PRO A 40 -0.30 1.25 1.96
CA PRO A 40 -0.68 2.29 1.00
C PRO A 40 -0.46 3.71 1.54
N GLU A 41 -0.46 3.91 2.86
CA GLU A 41 -0.28 5.21 3.50
C GLU A 41 1.05 5.86 3.13
N SER A 42 2.12 5.07 3.01
CA SER A 42 3.43 5.57 2.57
C SER A 42 3.38 6.10 1.14
N ILE A 43 2.62 5.45 0.25
CA ILE A 43 2.45 5.87 -1.14
C ILE A 43 1.52 7.08 -1.22
N ALA A 44 0.39 7.05 -0.52
CA ALA A 44 -0.57 8.14 -0.45
C ALA A 44 0.11 9.44 0.03
N ALA A 45 0.94 9.36 1.08
CA ALA A 45 1.68 10.51 1.57
C ALA A 45 2.59 11.16 0.52
N ALA A 46 3.22 10.37 -0.37
CA ALA A 46 4.03 10.91 -1.47
C ALA A 46 3.15 11.54 -2.56
N LEU A 47 1.99 10.95 -2.87
CA LEU A 47 1.06 11.48 -3.87
C LEU A 47 0.34 12.76 -3.41
N GLU A 48 0.23 12.97 -2.10
CA GLU A 48 -0.36 14.16 -1.48
C GLU A 48 0.61 15.34 -1.43
N GLU A 49 1.90 15.17 -1.72
CA GLU A 49 2.83 16.28 -1.77
C GLU A 49 2.39 17.33 -2.82
N PRO A 50 2.51 18.65 -2.54
CA PRO A 50 1.99 19.69 -3.43
C PRO A 50 2.50 19.61 -4.87
N GLU A 51 3.76 19.22 -5.05
CA GLU A 51 4.42 19.05 -6.36
C GLU A 51 3.86 17.86 -7.17
N ILE A 52 3.28 16.86 -6.49
CA ILE A 52 2.76 15.63 -7.10
C ILE A 52 1.23 15.68 -7.24
N SER A 53 0.53 16.09 -6.19
CA SER A 53 -0.94 16.11 -6.09
C SER A 53 -1.62 16.98 -7.17
N ALA A 54 -0.92 17.98 -7.69
CA ALA A 54 -1.35 18.79 -8.81
C ALA A 54 -1.44 18.00 -10.14
N ALA A 55 -0.67 16.93 -10.28
CA ALA A 55 -0.53 16.15 -11.51
C ALA A 55 -1.24 14.78 -11.47
N VAL A 56 -1.54 14.24 -10.28
CA VAL A 56 -2.17 12.91 -10.12
C VAL A 56 -3.56 13.01 -9.49
N THR A 57 -4.38 11.98 -9.70
CA THR A 57 -5.71 11.89 -9.07
C THR A 57 -5.66 11.35 -7.65
N GLY A 58 -4.55 10.71 -7.28
CA GLY A 58 -4.39 9.95 -6.04
C GLY A 58 -4.75 8.47 -6.17
N LYS A 59 -5.25 8.00 -7.32
CA LYS A 59 -5.43 6.56 -7.56
C LYS A 59 -4.08 5.92 -7.89
N PHE A 60 -3.81 4.80 -7.24
CA PHE A 60 -2.62 4.00 -7.51
C PHE A 60 -2.86 2.51 -7.23
N VAL A 61 -2.01 1.67 -7.80
CA VAL A 61 -1.88 0.25 -7.46
C VAL A 61 -0.40 -0.02 -7.22
N LEU A 62 -0.10 -0.58 -6.05
CA LEU A 62 1.21 -1.13 -5.75
C LEU A 62 1.13 -2.65 -5.83
N SER A 63 2.08 -3.27 -6.51
CA SER A 63 2.17 -4.73 -6.59
C SER A 63 3.62 -5.19 -6.65
N THR A 64 3.85 -6.45 -6.33
CA THR A 64 5.16 -7.08 -6.50
C THR A 64 5.10 -7.99 -7.71
N ARG A 65 5.99 -7.75 -8.67
CA ARG A 65 6.26 -8.68 -9.77
C ARG A 65 7.49 -9.49 -9.43
N THR A 66 7.52 -10.73 -9.88
CA THR A 66 8.66 -11.64 -9.71
C THR A 66 9.06 -12.13 -11.09
N ASP A 67 10.35 -12.05 -11.41
CA ASP A 67 10.89 -12.57 -12.67
C ASP A 67 11.24 -14.07 -12.56
N GLU A 68 11.77 -14.63 -13.65
CA GLU A 68 12.17 -16.04 -13.74
C GLU A 68 13.33 -16.40 -12.78
N ALA A 69 14.11 -15.41 -12.35
CA ALA A 69 15.20 -15.57 -11.38
C ALA A 69 14.74 -15.38 -9.92
N PHE A 70 13.42 -15.30 -9.69
CA PHE A 70 12.81 -14.97 -8.40
C PHE A 70 13.22 -13.59 -7.86
N ALA A 71 13.74 -12.71 -8.70
CA ALA A 71 13.97 -11.33 -8.33
C ALA A 71 12.62 -10.60 -8.32
N GLN A 72 12.36 -9.91 -7.21
CA GLN A 72 11.14 -9.13 -7.04
C GLN A 72 11.39 -7.70 -7.48
N CYS A 73 10.40 -7.11 -8.11
CA CYS A 73 10.35 -5.71 -8.48
C CYS A 73 9.03 -5.12 -7.95
N LEU A 74 9.13 -3.93 -7.36
CA LEU A 74 7.97 -3.19 -6.90
C LEU A 74 7.38 -2.39 -8.07
N ASP A 75 6.18 -2.75 -8.52
CA ASP A 75 5.46 -2.10 -9.63
C ASP A 75 4.41 -1.14 -9.06
N LEU A 76 4.61 0.17 -9.30
CA LEU A 76 3.70 1.23 -8.88
C LEU A 76 3.01 1.84 -10.10
N ARG A 77 1.70 1.63 -10.21
CA ARG A 77 0.86 2.26 -11.23
C ARG A 77 0.15 3.46 -10.64
N VAL A 78 0.16 4.59 -11.33
CA VAL A 78 -0.46 5.84 -10.86
C VAL A 78 -1.32 6.46 -11.94
N GLU A 79 -2.49 6.96 -11.58
CA GLU A 79 -3.38 7.69 -12.49
C GLU A 79 -3.04 9.19 -12.49
N PRO A 80 -2.54 9.75 -13.60
CA PRO A 80 -2.40 11.19 -13.78
C PRO A 80 -3.80 11.83 -13.94
N ARG A 81 -3.91 13.13 -13.65
CA ARG A 81 -5.13 13.88 -13.95
C ARG A 81 -5.38 13.95 -15.46
N GLU A 82 -6.64 14.20 -15.81
CA GLU A 82 -7.03 14.39 -17.21
C GLU A 82 -6.14 15.45 -17.88
N LYS A 83 -5.62 15.13 -19.08
CA LYS A 83 -4.75 16.01 -19.90
C LYS A 83 -3.37 16.31 -19.31
N VAL A 84 -2.98 15.66 -18.22
CA VAL A 84 -1.58 15.71 -17.72
C VAL A 84 -0.75 14.65 -18.44
N LEU A 85 0.30 15.08 -19.12
CA LEU A 85 1.32 14.18 -19.67
C LEU A 85 2.35 13.88 -18.59
N ALA A 86 2.46 12.61 -18.20
CA ALA A 86 3.49 12.14 -17.29
C ALA A 86 4.84 12.09 -18.02
N THR A 87 5.54 13.22 -18.03
CA THR A 87 6.87 13.33 -18.64
C THR A 87 7.89 12.48 -17.87
N PRO A 88 9.02 12.09 -18.50
CA PRO A 88 10.08 11.36 -17.81
C PRO A 88 10.54 12.04 -16.51
N GLY A 89 10.75 13.36 -16.54
CA GLY A 89 11.14 14.12 -15.34
C GLY A 89 10.06 14.13 -14.24
N PHE A 90 8.77 14.06 -14.59
CA PHE A 90 7.72 13.89 -13.58
C PHE A 90 7.76 12.49 -12.96
N ILE A 91 8.02 11.45 -13.75
CA ILE A 91 8.15 10.07 -13.26
C ILE A 91 9.36 9.93 -12.33
N GLU A 92 10.50 10.55 -12.66
CA GLU A 92 11.68 10.62 -11.80
C GLU A 92 11.35 11.29 -10.47
N LEU A 93 10.77 12.50 -10.51
CA LEU A 93 10.34 13.23 -9.31
C LEU A 93 9.38 12.40 -8.45
N LEU A 94 8.35 11.80 -9.05
CA LEU A 94 7.40 10.95 -8.34
C LEU A 94 8.10 9.75 -7.69
N THR A 95 9.04 9.12 -8.40
CA THR A 95 9.81 7.98 -7.87
C THR A 95 10.63 8.40 -6.66
N GLU A 96 11.32 9.55 -6.73
CA GLU A 96 12.09 10.10 -5.60
C GLU A 96 11.21 10.35 -4.37
N ARG A 97 10.03 10.96 -4.56
CA ARG A 97 9.09 11.25 -3.47
C ARG A 97 8.54 9.98 -2.83
N VAL A 98 8.21 8.97 -3.64
CA VAL A 98 7.77 7.66 -3.15
C VAL A 98 8.87 6.97 -2.34
N VAL A 99 10.11 6.96 -2.85
CA VAL A 99 11.25 6.36 -2.13
C VAL A 99 11.52 7.11 -0.83
N ALA A 100 11.50 8.44 -0.83
CA ALA A 100 11.69 9.25 0.38
C ALA A 100 10.59 8.98 1.43
N ALA A 101 9.33 8.86 1.01
CA ALA A 101 8.23 8.54 1.89
C ALA A 101 8.36 7.13 2.48
N LEU A 102 8.71 6.13 1.67
CA LEU A 102 8.95 4.76 2.13
C LEU A 102 10.14 4.69 3.10
N ASP A 103 11.28 5.30 2.75
CA ASP A 103 12.46 5.35 3.61
C ASP A 103 12.13 6.00 4.96
N ARG A 104 11.33 7.07 4.98
CA ARG A 104 10.93 7.77 6.22
C ARG A 104 10.00 6.93 7.09
N THR A 105 9.03 6.25 6.48
CA THR A 105 7.90 5.61 7.19
C THR A 105 8.10 4.11 7.46
N ASN A 106 9.04 3.45 6.79
CA ASN A 106 9.23 2.01 6.86
C ASN A 106 10.71 1.65 7.03
N SER A 107 11.10 1.27 8.26
CA SER A 107 12.48 0.90 8.58
C SER A 107 12.95 -0.37 7.89
N GLU A 108 12.06 -1.34 7.67
CA GLU A 108 12.38 -2.58 6.94
C GLU A 108 12.67 -2.29 5.47
N PHE A 109 11.86 -1.43 4.83
CA PHE A 109 12.12 -0.96 3.47
C PHE A 109 13.46 -0.23 3.38
N ARG A 110 13.74 0.65 4.35
CA ARG A 110 15.03 1.38 4.41
C ARG A 110 16.22 0.41 4.48
N GLN A 111 16.15 -0.61 5.32
CA GLN A 111 17.19 -1.64 5.40
C GLN A 111 17.31 -2.44 4.10
N LEU A 112 16.17 -2.82 3.50
CA LEU A 112 16.15 -3.50 2.21
C LEU A 112 16.82 -2.65 1.12
N ARG A 113 16.55 -1.34 1.07
CA ARG A 113 17.15 -0.41 0.11
C ARG A 113 18.67 -0.27 0.29
N ILE A 114 19.17 -0.27 1.53
CA ILE A 114 20.62 -0.29 1.81
C ILE A 114 21.27 -1.53 1.21
N VAL A 115 20.60 -2.69 1.31
CA VAL A 115 21.14 -3.98 0.84
C VAL A 115 20.98 -4.17 -0.68
N ARG A 116 19.88 -3.69 -1.26
CA ARG A 116 19.50 -3.97 -2.66
C ARG A 116 19.72 -2.79 -3.61
N GLY A 117 19.99 -1.59 -3.10
CA GLY A 117 20.19 -0.39 -3.90
C GLY A 117 19.00 -0.11 -4.82
N ASP A 118 19.31 0.13 -6.09
CA ASP A 118 18.33 0.50 -7.12
C ASP A 118 17.30 -0.60 -7.39
N ALA A 119 17.60 -1.87 -7.07
CA ALA A 119 16.63 -2.96 -7.21
C ALA A 119 15.44 -2.86 -6.23
N ALA A 120 15.54 -2.04 -5.19
CA ALA A 120 14.43 -1.74 -4.28
C ALA A 120 13.62 -0.50 -4.71
N VAL A 121 14.07 0.24 -5.72
CA VAL A 121 13.36 1.42 -6.23
C VAL A 121 12.13 0.96 -7.03
N PRO A 122 10.92 1.51 -6.76
CA PRO A 122 9.73 1.14 -7.49
C PRO A 122 9.84 1.53 -8.97
N VAL A 123 9.36 0.64 -9.85
CA VAL A 123 9.11 0.98 -11.25
C VAL A 123 7.76 1.67 -11.34
N VAL A 124 7.78 2.96 -11.67
CA VAL A 124 6.58 3.79 -11.76
C VAL A 124 6.04 3.81 -13.19
N THR A 125 4.78 3.39 -13.36
CA THR A 125 4.09 3.39 -14.65
C THR A 125 2.87 4.31 -14.58
N PRO A 126 2.81 5.39 -15.38
CA PRO A 126 1.59 6.17 -15.50
C PRO A 126 0.55 5.40 -16.31
N GLU A 127 -0.66 5.28 -15.76
CA GLU A 127 -1.80 4.70 -16.46
C GLU A 127 -2.61 5.80 -17.15
N PRO A 128 -3.35 5.51 -18.23
CA PRO A 128 -4.31 6.47 -18.78
C PRO A 128 -5.35 6.90 -17.73
N PHE A 129 -5.77 8.17 -17.76
CA PHE A 129 -6.87 8.66 -16.94
C PHE A 129 -8.15 7.86 -17.22
N GLY A 130 -8.81 7.35 -16.17
CA GLY A 130 -10.01 6.53 -16.31
C GLY A 130 -9.75 5.08 -16.72
N SER A 131 -8.50 4.61 -16.61
CA SER A 131 -8.12 3.23 -16.91
C SER A 131 -8.82 2.22 -16.00
N ASP A 132 -9.27 1.10 -16.58
CA ASP A 132 -9.89 -0.01 -15.84
C ASP A 132 -8.93 -0.70 -14.86
N ARG A 133 -7.63 -0.39 -14.94
CA ARG A 133 -6.59 -0.91 -14.04
C ARG A 133 -6.80 -0.51 -12.58
N PHE A 134 -7.60 0.53 -12.32
CA PHE A 134 -7.96 0.96 -10.97
C PHE A 134 -9.36 0.51 -10.53
N HIS A 135 -10.10 -0.22 -11.38
CA HIS A 135 -11.38 -0.79 -11.00
C HIS A 135 -11.15 -2.08 -10.20
N PHE A 136 -11.44 -2.02 -8.91
CA PHE A 136 -11.52 -3.23 -8.08
C PHE A 136 -12.89 -3.87 -8.26
N GLU A 137 -12.94 -5.06 -8.85
CA GLU A 137 -14.09 -5.94 -8.64
C GLU A 137 -14.07 -6.40 -7.17
N ILE A 138 -15.09 -6.00 -6.41
CA ILE A 138 -15.32 -6.53 -5.07
C ILE A 138 -15.72 -8.00 -5.23
N LYS A 139 -14.75 -8.91 -5.14
CA LYS A 139 -14.95 -10.37 -5.31
C LYS A 139 -15.91 -10.98 -4.29
N HIS A 140 -16.20 -10.27 -3.18
CA HIS A 140 -17.15 -10.71 -2.16
C HIS A 140 -18.27 -9.69 -1.97
N ARG A 141 -19.38 -9.91 -2.68
CA ARG A 141 -20.67 -9.34 -2.32
C ARG A 141 -21.24 -10.20 -1.20
N TYR A 142 -21.22 -9.70 0.04
CA TYR A 142 -22.03 -10.32 1.10
C TYR A 142 -23.48 -10.01 0.78
N SER A 143 -24.19 -10.96 0.19
CA SER A 143 -25.65 -10.92 0.12
C SER A 143 -26.17 -11.17 1.53
N GLY A 144 -26.28 -10.10 2.31
CA GLY A 144 -27.10 -10.08 3.50
C GLY A 144 -28.56 -9.84 3.11
N ASP A 145 -29.11 -10.71 2.26
CA ASP A 145 -30.55 -10.91 2.18
C ASP A 145 -30.83 -12.14 3.03
N ASN A 146 -31.26 -11.92 4.27
CA ASN A 146 -32.19 -12.84 4.89
C ASN A 146 -33.04 -12.08 5.92
N ALA A 147 -34.30 -11.93 5.54
CA ALA A 147 -35.55 -11.83 6.31
C ALA A 147 -35.49 -11.29 7.76
#